data_AF-A0A928VQV2-F1
#
_entry.id   AF-A0A928VQV2-F1
#
_cell.length_a   1.000
_cell.length_b   1.000
_cell.length_c   1.000
_cell.angle_alpha   90.00
_cell.angle_beta   90.00
_cell.angle_gamma   90.00
#
_symmetry.space_group_name_H-M   'P 1'
#
loop_
_entity.id
_entity.type
_entity.pdbx_description
1 polymer ?
#
loop_
_entity_poly.entity_id
_entity_poly.type
_entity_poly.pdbx_seq_one_letter_code
_entity_poly.pdbx_strand_id
1 'polypeptide(L)'
;MIETHQPNNNPQTLTQRLQAELERQQQADTSPAAPISLRVSTRQAQLAHIDLILDAATQKNQPRTVLPGKLDRLPIISHSKIKRLLLKVYNFLFKEQRAAQMNTIQALRQSTKLHQQMLEQTQALEEFQQNLHSNVSQQLARLDQRANDLENRLNITEQEVSKIKLPTNGVTILHSLRDRLNRLETSVQQLEHTQGERLRYLQADVSQTKRLMRQILNQDEIILNHAESTIERHNPLDGQQIDDFYSAFEDEFRGSREAINQRLRKYIPLIADANLPPLSKILDLGCGRGEWLEILNAEGYETIGIDLNDAMLEQCQAAGLNVVKVDALEYLKALPDNSITAITGFHIVEHLPFEILVSLMSEAFRVVQPGGFVLFETPNPRNVLVGSFSFYLDPTHRNPIPPEVLQFLTRYSGFEQVTPIWVNPSDRPKVVEDSELAKRFNELFYGFMDYAVMGLKG
;
A
#
# COMPACT_ATOMS: atom_id res chain seq x y z
N MET A 1 -30.72 -41.81 -22.45
CA MET A 1 -30.84 -40.86 -23.59
C MET A 1 -30.78 -39.48 -22.96
N ILE A 2 -29.61 -38.88 -22.76
CA ILE A 2 -28.85 -38.11 -23.77
C ILE A 2 -29.78 -37.20 -24.56
N GLU A 3 -29.78 -35.90 -24.24
CA GLU A 3 -29.52 -34.87 -25.25
C GLU A 3 -29.03 -33.57 -24.59
N THR A 4 -27.80 -33.24 -24.94
CA THR A 4 -27.01 -32.06 -24.60
C THR A 4 -27.32 -30.93 -25.57
N HIS A 5 -27.59 -29.72 -25.08
CA HIS A 5 -27.49 -28.50 -25.89
C HIS A 5 -26.72 -27.41 -25.14
N GLN A 6 -25.43 -27.31 -25.44
CA GLN A 6 -24.60 -26.11 -25.28
C GLN A 6 -24.92 -25.12 -26.41
N PRO A 7 -24.94 -23.80 -26.15
CA PRO A 7 -24.68 -22.81 -27.19
C PRO A 7 -23.18 -22.46 -27.18
N ASN A 8 -22.44 -23.10 -28.09
CA ASN A 8 -21.40 -22.52 -28.94
C ASN A 8 -20.55 -21.36 -28.36
N ASN A 9 -19.60 -21.67 -27.48
CA ASN A 9 -18.41 -20.84 -27.25
C ASN A 9 -17.37 -21.15 -28.34
N ASN A 10 -17.55 -20.55 -29.52
CA ASN A 10 -16.52 -20.63 -30.57
C ASN A 10 -15.49 -19.50 -30.33
N PRO A 11 -14.21 -19.82 -30.01
CA PRO A 11 -13.20 -18.82 -29.67
C PRO A 11 -12.97 -17.80 -30.79
N GLN A 12 -13.19 -18.16 -32.05
CA GLN A 12 -13.09 -17.25 -33.20
C GLN A 12 -14.13 -16.12 -33.17
N THR A 13 -15.36 -16.39 -32.70
CA THR A 13 -16.41 -15.37 -32.51
C THR A 13 -16.12 -14.46 -31.32
N LEU A 14 -15.40 -14.95 -30.30
CA LEU A 14 -14.98 -14.12 -29.17
C LEU A 14 -13.84 -13.18 -29.59
N THR A 15 -12.88 -13.67 -30.40
CA THR A 15 -11.79 -12.84 -30.94
C THR A 15 -12.33 -11.79 -31.89
N GLN A 16 -13.28 -12.13 -32.76
CA GLN A 16 -13.92 -11.16 -33.66
C GLN A 16 -14.72 -10.08 -32.92
N ARG A 17 -15.38 -10.43 -31.80
CA ARG A 17 -16.07 -9.45 -30.96
C ARG A 17 -15.10 -8.54 -30.20
N LEU A 18 -14.01 -9.09 -29.67
CA LEU A 18 -12.94 -8.30 -29.05
C LEU A 18 -12.26 -7.36 -30.06
N GLN A 19 -12.05 -7.83 -31.28
CA GLN A 19 -11.39 -7.07 -32.34
C GLN A 19 -12.31 -5.96 -32.89
N ALA A 20 -13.61 -6.24 -33.04
CA ALA A 20 -14.61 -5.22 -33.39
C ALA A 20 -14.83 -4.17 -32.27
N GLU A 21 -14.70 -4.58 -31.00
CA GLU A 21 -14.78 -3.67 -29.86
C GLU A 21 -13.50 -2.83 -29.71
N LEU A 22 -12.33 -3.42 -29.97
CA LEU A 22 -11.05 -2.71 -30.08
C LEU A 22 -11.04 -1.71 -31.25
N GLU A 23 -11.61 -2.06 -32.40
CA GLU A 23 -11.76 -1.15 -33.55
C GLU A 23 -12.77 -0.03 -33.26
N ARG A 24 -13.86 -0.31 -32.54
CA ARG A 24 -14.80 0.73 -32.05
C ARG A 24 -14.14 1.66 -31.04
N GLN A 25 -13.32 1.14 -30.12
CA GLN A 25 -12.58 1.96 -29.15
C GLN A 25 -11.48 2.78 -29.82
N GLN A 26 -10.77 2.22 -30.81
CA GLN A 26 -9.78 2.95 -31.61
C GLN A 26 -10.41 4.02 -32.49
N GLN A 27 -11.62 3.80 -33.04
CA GLN A 27 -12.35 4.83 -33.78
C GLN A 27 -12.92 5.92 -32.86
N ALA A 28 -13.37 5.59 -31.65
CA ALA A 28 -13.80 6.57 -30.65
C ALA A 28 -12.67 7.49 -30.17
N ASP A 29 -11.41 7.04 -30.25
CA ASP A 29 -10.20 7.79 -29.88
C ASP A 29 -9.67 8.72 -31.01
N THR A 30 -10.32 8.76 -32.18
CA THR A 30 -9.93 9.66 -33.30
C THR A 30 -10.70 10.97 -33.37
N SER A 31 -11.62 11.24 -32.44
CA SER A 31 -12.20 12.57 -32.30
C SER A 31 -11.11 13.51 -31.76
N PRO A 32 -10.89 14.72 -32.32
CA PRO A 32 -9.81 15.59 -31.89
C PRO A 32 -10.07 16.03 -30.45
N ALA A 33 -9.46 15.31 -29.51
CA ALA A 33 -9.44 15.66 -28.11
C ALA A 33 -8.78 17.05 -27.98
N ALA A 34 -9.49 17.99 -27.35
CA ALA A 34 -8.97 19.33 -27.10
C ALA A 34 -7.52 19.27 -26.54
N PRO A 35 -6.65 20.24 -26.92
CA PRO A 35 -5.27 20.32 -26.44
C PRO A 35 -5.18 20.09 -24.93
N ILE A 36 -4.17 19.35 -24.46
CA ILE A 36 -4.00 18.98 -23.05
C ILE A 36 -4.07 20.21 -22.12
N SER A 37 -3.58 21.36 -22.58
CA SER A 37 -3.67 22.65 -21.88
C SER A 37 -5.10 23.11 -21.57
N LEU A 38 -6.06 22.86 -22.47
CA LEU A 38 -7.48 23.16 -22.29
C LEU A 38 -8.15 22.22 -21.27
N ARG A 39 -7.62 21.02 -21.06
CA ARG A 39 -8.17 20.04 -20.10
C ARG A 39 -7.63 20.22 -18.69
N VAL A 40 -6.36 20.62 -18.55
CA VAL A 40 -5.76 20.99 -17.26
C VAL A 40 -6.45 22.23 -16.67
N SER A 41 -6.72 23.25 -17.50
CA SER A 41 -7.46 24.44 -17.06
C SER A 41 -8.90 24.12 -16.64
N THR A 42 -9.57 23.22 -17.36
CA THR A 42 -10.91 22.76 -17.00
C THR A 42 -10.92 22.00 -15.66
N ARG A 43 -9.90 21.16 -15.40
CA ARG A 43 -9.75 20.47 -14.11
C ARG A 43 -9.37 21.41 -12.96
N GLN A 44 -8.52 22.41 -13.19
CA GLN A 44 -8.23 23.45 -12.20
C GLN A 44 -9.48 24.24 -11.81
N ALA A 45 -10.36 24.54 -12.78
CA ALA A 45 -11.64 25.17 -12.51
C ALA A 45 -12.60 24.26 -11.70
N GLN A 46 -12.60 22.95 -11.96
CA GLN A 46 -13.37 21.97 -11.18
C GLN A 46 -12.86 21.83 -9.74
N LEU A 47 -11.54 21.79 -9.52
CA LEU A 47 -10.94 21.76 -8.18
C LEU A 47 -11.26 23.04 -7.38
N ALA A 48 -11.18 24.20 -8.02
CA ALA A 48 -11.58 25.47 -7.40
C ALA A 48 -13.08 25.49 -7.03
N HIS A 49 -13.94 24.83 -7.83
CA HIS A 49 -15.35 24.67 -7.50
C HIS A 49 -15.58 23.74 -6.29
N ILE A 50 -14.82 22.65 -6.18
CA ILE A 50 -14.86 21.73 -5.03
C ILE A 50 -14.41 22.45 -3.75
N ASP A 51 -13.35 23.26 -3.81
CA ASP A 51 -12.90 24.03 -2.66
C ASP A 51 -13.96 25.02 -2.16
N LEU A 52 -14.70 25.67 -3.06
CA LEU A 52 -15.85 26.52 -2.72
C LEU A 52 -16.98 25.73 -2.03
N ILE A 53 -17.25 24.50 -2.47
CA ILE A 53 -18.24 23.62 -1.84
C ILE A 53 -17.76 23.19 -0.44
N LEU A 54 -16.48 22.86 -0.29
CA LEU A 54 -15.87 22.49 0.99
C LEU A 54 -15.86 23.67 1.97
N ASP A 55 -15.66 24.90 1.50
CA ASP A 55 -15.77 26.11 2.31
C ASP A 55 -17.21 26.32 2.80
N ALA A 56 -18.20 26.16 1.92
CA ALA A 56 -19.62 26.25 2.29
C ALA A 56 -20.02 25.13 3.28
N ALA A 57 -19.50 23.92 3.12
CA ALA A 57 -19.72 22.80 4.03
C ALA A 57 -19.07 23.06 5.41
N THR A 58 -17.86 23.60 5.43
CA THR A 58 -17.14 23.99 6.66
C THR A 58 -17.93 25.05 7.44
N GLN A 59 -18.47 26.05 6.73
CA GLN A 59 -19.28 27.10 7.35
C GLN A 59 -20.58 26.54 7.95
N LYS A 60 -21.22 25.59 7.28
CA LYS A 60 -22.42 24.89 7.79
C LYS A 60 -22.14 23.99 8.98
N ASN A 61 -20.90 23.51 9.14
CA ASN A 61 -20.48 22.63 10.23
C ASN A 61 -20.06 23.39 11.51
N GLN A 62 -20.11 24.74 11.51
CA GLN A 62 -19.77 25.55 12.69
C GLN A 62 -20.76 25.36 13.85
N PRO A 63 -20.34 25.59 15.10
CA PRO A 63 -21.22 25.55 16.25
C PRO A 63 -22.41 26.49 16.11
N ARG A 64 -23.63 25.96 16.21
CA ARG A 64 -24.83 26.78 16.08
C ARG A 64 -24.94 27.74 17.28
N THR A 65 -25.09 29.01 16.96
CA THR A 65 -25.31 30.11 17.91
C THR A 65 -26.80 30.40 18.12
N VAL A 66 -27.68 29.85 17.29
CA VAL A 66 -29.14 30.03 17.32
C VAL A 66 -29.86 28.69 17.21
N LEU A 67 -30.98 28.53 17.94
CA LEU A 67 -31.80 27.32 17.93
C LEU A 67 -32.52 27.14 16.58
N PRO A 68 -32.79 25.89 16.14
CA PRO A 68 -33.59 25.64 14.95
C PRO A 68 -34.97 26.29 15.03
N GLY A 69 -35.47 26.86 13.94
CA GLY A 69 -36.72 27.65 13.92
C GLY A 69 -37.99 26.91 14.37
N LYS A 70 -37.99 25.57 14.41
CA LYS A 70 -39.07 24.76 15.01
C LYS A 70 -39.08 24.81 16.55
N LEU A 71 -37.89 24.93 17.16
CA LEU A 71 -37.70 25.02 18.62
C LEU A 71 -37.77 26.46 19.11
N ASP A 72 -37.38 27.45 18.29
CA ASP A 72 -37.41 28.87 18.68
C ASP A 72 -38.83 29.47 18.77
N ARG A 73 -39.86 28.70 18.40
CA ARG A 73 -41.28 29.10 18.43
C ARG A 73 -42.04 28.64 19.68
N LEU A 74 -41.41 27.85 20.56
CA LEU A 74 -42.08 27.33 21.76
C LEU A 74 -42.06 28.37 22.90
N PRO A 75 -43.20 28.67 23.55
CA PRO A 75 -43.30 29.74 24.55
C PRO A 75 -42.42 29.54 25.79
N ILE A 76 -42.09 28.29 26.12
CA ILE A 76 -41.22 27.89 27.25
C ILE A 76 -39.74 28.28 27.01
N ILE A 77 -39.35 28.50 25.74
CA ILE A 77 -37.96 28.74 25.31
C ILE A 77 -37.62 30.25 25.27
N SER A 78 -38.58 31.13 25.56
CA SER A 78 -38.37 32.59 25.60
C SER A 78 -37.44 33.05 26.74
N HIS A 79 -37.26 32.24 27.78
CA HIS A 79 -36.30 32.51 28.84
C HIS A 79 -34.85 32.25 28.39
N SER A 80 -34.04 33.32 28.38
CA SER A 80 -32.66 33.33 27.88
C SER A 80 -31.73 32.26 28.47
N LYS A 81 -31.96 31.83 29.73
CA LYS A 81 -31.19 30.77 30.40
C LYS A 81 -31.51 29.38 29.84
N ILE A 82 -32.79 29.10 29.55
CA ILE A 82 -33.25 27.82 28.99
C ILE A 82 -32.76 27.69 27.53
N LYS A 83 -32.84 28.77 26.76
CA LYS A 83 -32.28 28.85 25.40
C LYS A 83 -30.78 28.53 25.36
N ARG A 84 -29.98 29.06 26.29
CA ARG A 84 -28.54 28.74 26.39
C ARG A 84 -28.28 27.29 26.77
N LEU A 85 -29.07 26.72 27.68
CA LEU A 85 -28.92 25.33 28.10
C LEU A 85 -29.24 24.37 26.95
N LEU A 86 -30.34 24.61 26.22
CA LEU A 86 -30.73 23.81 25.06
C LEU A 86 -29.69 23.90 23.93
N LEU A 87 -29.10 25.07 23.69
CA LEU A 87 -27.98 25.21 22.76
C LEU A 87 -26.74 24.41 23.19
N LYS A 88 -26.44 24.35 24.49
CA LYS A 88 -25.33 23.53 25.01
C LYS A 88 -25.61 22.04 24.83
N VAL A 89 -26.81 21.58 25.14
CA VAL A 89 -27.22 20.17 24.97
C VAL A 89 -27.21 19.78 23.50
N TYR A 90 -27.77 20.62 22.62
CA TYR A 90 -27.74 20.40 21.17
C TYR A 90 -26.30 20.33 20.64
N ASN A 91 -25.44 21.28 21.04
CA ASN A 91 -24.03 21.26 20.64
C ASN A 91 -23.28 20.04 21.19
N PHE A 92 -23.68 19.51 22.35
CA PHE A 92 -23.09 18.30 22.92
C PHE A 92 -23.52 17.04 22.16
N LEU A 93 -24.83 16.86 21.92
CA LEU A 93 -25.38 15.70 21.22
C LEU A 93 -24.83 15.54 19.80
N PHE A 94 -24.62 16.65 19.09
CA PHE A 94 -24.09 16.65 17.72
C PHE A 94 -22.59 16.91 17.67
N LYS A 95 -21.86 16.83 18.79
CA LYS A 95 -20.41 17.09 18.83
C LYS A 95 -19.63 16.07 17.99
N GLU A 96 -19.92 14.79 18.16
CA GLU A 96 -19.21 13.70 17.48
C GLU A 96 -19.53 13.66 15.99
N GLN A 97 -20.81 13.82 15.60
CA GLN A 97 -21.21 13.90 14.20
C GLN A 97 -20.52 15.06 13.46
N ARG A 98 -20.41 16.24 14.09
CA ARG A 98 -19.70 17.38 13.49
C ARG A 98 -18.19 17.17 13.42
N ALA A 99 -17.60 16.51 14.42
CA ALA A 99 -16.19 16.16 14.42
C ALA A 99 -15.87 15.18 13.28
N ALA A 100 -16.70 14.15 13.09
CA ALA A 100 -16.61 13.22 11.97
C ALA A 100 -16.74 13.94 10.62
N GLN A 101 -17.77 14.79 10.46
CA GLN A 101 -17.96 15.59 9.24
C GLN A 101 -16.79 16.56 8.98
N MET A 102 -16.20 17.13 10.02
CA MET A 102 -15.05 18.03 9.90
C MET A 102 -13.79 17.26 9.47
N ASN A 103 -13.58 16.06 10.01
CA ASN A 103 -12.48 15.19 9.60
C ASN A 103 -12.63 14.76 8.13
N THR A 104 -13.84 14.42 7.67
CA THR A 104 -14.11 14.12 6.26
C THR A 104 -13.83 15.32 5.36
N ILE A 105 -14.27 16.53 5.76
CA ILE A 105 -13.98 17.77 5.02
C ILE A 105 -12.46 18.04 4.96
N GLN A 106 -11.73 17.81 6.05
CA GLN A 106 -10.28 17.96 6.09
C GLN A 106 -9.56 16.93 5.21
N ALA A 107 -10.00 15.68 5.22
CA ALA A 107 -9.46 14.63 4.34
C ALA A 107 -9.70 14.97 2.85
N LEU A 108 -10.90 15.45 2.51
CA LEU A 108 -11.20 15.90 1.15
C LEU A 108 -10.34 17.09 0.73
N ARG A 109 -10.10 18.07 1.62
CA ARG A 109 -9.19 19.19 1.34
C ARG A 109 -7.73 18.76 1.17
N GLN A 110 -7.27 17.79 1.96
CA GLN A 110 -5.93 17.23 1.77
C GLN A 110 -5.83 16.52 0.42
N SER A 111 -6.87 15.79 0.04
CA SER A 111 -6.97 15.17 -1.28
C SER A 111 -6.95 16.21 -2.41
N THR A 112 -7.76 17.27 -2.36
CA THR A 112 -7.76 18.32 -3.42
C THR A 112 -6.41 19.02 -3.53
N LYS A 113 -5.76 19.30 -2.40
CA LYS A 113 -4.41 19.88 -2.37
C LYS A 113 -3.37 18.95 -3.00
N LEU A 114 -3.41 17.66 -2.69
CA LEU A 114 -2.51 16.67 -3.29
C LEU A 114 -2.74 16.58 -4.80
N HIS A 115 -4.00 16.59 -5.24
CA HIS A 115 -4.37 16.64 -6.65
C HIS A 115 -3.80 17.85 -7.38
N GLN A 116 -3.84 19.03 -6.74
CA GLN A 116 -3.29 20.25 -7.32
C GLN A 116 -1.76 20.19 -7.45
N GLN A 117 -1.07 19.71 -6.41
CA GLN A 117 0.38 19.52 -6.45
C GLN A 117 0.81 18.53 -7.54
N MET A 118 0.05 17.45 -7.74
CA MET A 118 0.32 16.49 -8.80
C MET A 118 0.12 17.08 -10.20
N LEU A 119 -0.90 17.92 -10.40
CA LEU A 119 -1.12 18.61 -11.67
C LEU A 119 0.04 19.56 -12.00
N GLU A 120 0.52 20.31 -11.01
CA GLU A 120 1.68 21.21 -11.14
C GLU A 120 2.96 20.44 -11.51
N GLN A 121 3.23 19.31 -10.84
CA GLN A 121 4.39 18.46 -11.15
C GLN A 121 4.31 17.88 -12.56
N THR A 122 3.10 17.49 -13.00
CA THR A 122 2.88 16.96 -14.35
C THR A 122 3.18 18.02 -15.40
N GLN A 123 2.70 19.25 -15.19
CA GLN A 123 2.96 20.36 -16.11
C GLN A 123 4.44 20.72 -16.16
N ALA A 124 5.12 20.79 -15.01
CA ALA A 124 6.56 21.05 -14.95
C ALA A 124 7.39 19.99 -15.70
N LEU A 125 6.99 18.71 -15.60
CA LEU A 125 7.65 17.62 -16.31
C LEU A 125 7.46 17.71 -17.83
N GLU A 126 6.27 18.13 -18.28
CA GLU A 126 6.00 18.36 -19.71
C GLU A 126 6.82 19.51 -20.29
N GLU A 127 6.90 20.64 -19.58
CA GLU A 127 7.72 21.77 -19.98
C GLU A 127 9.21 21.39 -20.04
N PHE A 128 9.69 20.64 -19.04
CA PHE A 128 11.05 20.12 -19.03
C PHE A 128 11.33 19.21 -20.23
N GLN A 129 10.40 18.31 -20.56
CA GLN A 129 10.52 17.41 -21.71
C GLN A 129 10.56 18.18 -23.04
N GLN A 130 9.69 19.18 -23.22
CA GLN A 130 9.66 20.00 -24.43
C GLN A 130 10.98 20.78 -24.61
N ASN A 131 11.50 21.33 -23.51
CA ASN A 131 12.77 22.05 -23.51
C ASN A 131 13.94 21.13 -23.85
N LEU A 132 14.00 19.92 -23.27
CA LEU A 132 15.02 18.92 -23.61
C LEU A 132 14.94 18.52 -25.09
N HIS A 133 13.74 18.25 -25.60
CA HIS A 133 13.55 17.86 -26.99
C HIS A 133 13.99 18.96 -27.97
N SER A 134 13.62 20.21 -27.69
CA SER A 134 14.05 21.37 -28.47
C SER A 134 15.57 21.54 -28.47
N ASN A 135 16.21 21.42 -27.30
CA ASN A 135 17.65 21.59 -27.17
C ASN A 135 18.43 20.50 -27.92
N VAL A 136 18.02 19.23 -27.79
CA VAL A 136 18.64 18.11 -28.53
C VAL A 136 18.46 18.28 -30.04
N SER A 137 17.25 18.64 -30.49
CA SER A 137 16.98 18.84 -31.92
C SER A 137 17.83 19.98 -32.51
N GLN A 138 18.02 21.07 -31.76
CA GLN A 138 18.91 22.16 -32.19
C GLN A 138 20.38 21.74 -32.24
N GLN A 139 20.85 20.91 -31.31
CA GLN A 139 22.22 20.41 -31.34
C GLN A 139 22.48 19.48 -32.52
N LEU A 140 21.54 18.58 -32.83
CA LEU A 140 21.63 17.69 -34.00
C LEU A 140 21.65 18.49 -35.31
N ALA A 141 20.74 19.45 -35.48
CA ALA A 141 20.71 20.31 -36.66
C ALA A 141 22.04 21.08 -36.89
N ARG A 142 22.70 21.51 -35.81
CA ARG A 142 24.02 22.17 -35.89
C ARG A 142 25.13 21.19 -36.29
N LEU A 143 25.08 19.95 -35.83
CA LEU A 143 26.05 18.92 -36.20
C LEU A 143 25.89 18.53 -37.67
N ASP A 144 24.67 18.36 -38.16
CA ASP A 144 24.38 18.08 -39.57
C ASP A 144 24.87 19.20 -40.48
N GLN A 145 24.57 20.46 -40.13
CA GLN A 145 25.05 21.60 -40.91
C GLN A 145 26.58 21.63 -41.00
N ARG A 146 27.28 21.27 -39.92
CA ARG A 146 28.74 21.23 -39.86
C ARG A 146 29.33 20.04 -40.61
N ALA A 147 28.66 18.89 -40.61
CA ALA A 147 29.02 17.74 -41.43
C ALA A 147 28.91 18.07 -42.92
N ASN A 148 27.80 18.69 -43.33
CA ASN A 148 27.58 19.12 -44.71
C ASN A 148 28.60 20.18 -45.18
N ASP A 149 28.98 21.14 -44.32
CA ASP A 149 30.03 22.11 -44.63
C ASP A 149 31.39 21.44 -44.85
N LEU A 150 31.75 20.49 -43.97
CA LEU A 150 32.99 19.73 -44.10
C LEU A 150 33.02 18.87 -45.37
N GLU A 151 31.90 18.24 -45.74
CA GLU A 151 31.80 17.47 -46.96
C GLU A 151 31.96 18.36 -48.21
N ASN A 152 31.29 19.51 -48.24
CA ASN A 152 31.43 20.48 -49.34
C ASN A 152 32.88 20.96 -49.48
N ARG A 153 33.54 21.28 -48.36
CA ARG A 153 34.96 21.70 -48.36
C ARG A 153 35.88 20.58 -48.79
N LEU A 154 35.60 19.34 -48.41
CA LEU A 154 36.38 18.18 -48.86
C LEU A 154 36.24 17.99 -50.37
N ASN A 155 35.02 18.04 -50.91
CA ASN A 155 34.77 17.90 -52.35
C ASN A 155 35.48 19.00 -53.17
N ILE A 156 35.46 20.25 -52.69
CA ILE A 156 36.22 21.36 -53.33
C ILE A 156 37.72 21.07 -53.27
N THR A 157 38.23 20.61 -52.13
CA THR A 157 39.65 20.30 -51.97
C THR A 157 40.08 19.14 -52.88
N GLU A 158 39.26 18.09 -52.99
CA GLU A 158 39.49 16.96 -53.90
C GLU A 158 39.50 17.41 -55.37
N GLN A 159 38.58 18.31 -55.76
CA GLN A 159 38.55 18.89 -57.10
C GLN A 159 39.80 19.73 -57.40
N GLU A 160 40.24 20.57 -56.46
CA GLU A 160 41.46 21.37 -56.62
C GLU A 160 42.72 20.50 -56.66
N VAL A 161 42.78 19.46 -55.83
CA VAL A 161 43.86 18.47 -55.82
C VAL A 161 43.90 17.67 -57.12
N SER A 162 42.75 17.30 -57.70
CA SER A 162 42.70 16.56 -58.97
C SER A 162 43.30 17.32 -60.16
N LYS A 163 43.35 18.66 -60.08
CA LYS A 163 43.96 19.54 -61.10
C LYS A 163 45.48 19.64 -60.95
N ILE A 164 46.04 19.22 -59.82
CA ILE A 164 47.47 19.30 -59.50
C ILE A 164 48.05 17.88 -59.57
N LYS A 165 49.12 17.66 -60.36
CA LYS A 165 49.91 16.42 -60.28
C LYS A 165 50.64 16.37 -58.93
N LEU A 166 49.97 15.88 -57.90
CA LEU A 166 50.49 15.86 -56.54
C LEU A 166 51.43 14.66 -56.28
N PRO A 167 52.45 14.82 -55.41
CA PRO A 167 53.23 13.70 -54.89
C PRO A 167 52.35 12.78 -54.03
N THR A 168 52.73 11.51 -53.95
CA THR A 168 52.03 10.39 -53.28
C THR A 168 51.53 10.72 -51.86
N ASN A 169 52.20 11.62 -51.15
CA ASN A 169 51.84 12.03 -49.78
C ASN A 169 50.54 12.86 -49.70
N GLY A 170 50.18 13.63 -50.73
CA GLY A 170 48.94 14.43 -50.74
C GLY A 170 47.68 13.58 -50.88
N VAL A 171 47.78 12.51 -51.67
CA VAL A 171 46.69 11.53 -51.87
C VAL A 171 46.42 10.74 -50.59
N THR A 172 47.47 10.35 -49.85
CA THR A 172 47.33 9.66 -48.55
C THR A 172 46.64 10.52 -47.49
N ILE A 173 46.93 11.84 -47.44
CA ILE A 173 46.28 12.76 -46.49
C ILE A 173 44.78 12.89 -46.81
N LEU A 174 44.42 13.00 -48.09
CA LEU A 174 43.01 13.07 -48.50
C LEU A 174 42.24 11.79 -48.15
N HIS A 175 42.80 10.62 -48.42
CA HIS A 175 42.18 9.36 -47.99
C HIS A 175 42.00 9.30 -46.48
N SER A 176 43.01 9.74 -45.70
CA SER A 176 42.91 9.78 -44.23
C SER A 176 41.82 10.74 -43.72
N LEU A 177 41.60 11.86 -44.41
CA LEU A 177 40.54 12.82 -44.10
C LEU A 177 39.16 12.27 -44.48
N ARG A 178 39.03 11.61 -45.64
CA ARG A 178 37.80 10.91 -46.05
C ARG A 178 37.41 9.82 -45.04
N ASP A 179 38.37 9.02 -44.60
CA ASP A 179 38.13 7.97 -43.59
C ASP A 179 37.73 8.55 -42.23
N ARG A 180 38.25 9.72 -41.86
CA ARG A 180 37.82 10.42 -40.63
C ARG A 180 36.43 11.02 -40.77
N LEU A 181 36.07 11.54 -41.94
CA LEU A 181 34.72 12.05 -42.24
C LEU A 181 33.68 10.93 -42.19
N ASN A 182 33.93 9.82 -42.89
CA ASN A 182 33.03 8.66 -42.88
C ASN A 182 32.83 8.09 -41.46
N ARG A 183 33.90 8.06 -40.64
CA ARG A 183 33.80 7.65 -39.23
C ARG A 183 33.00 8.64 -38.38
N LEU A 184 33.19 9.94 -38.59
CA LEU A 184 32.42 10.97 -37.90
C LEU A 184 30.92 10.88 -38.24
N GLU A 185 30.60 10.68 -39.52
CA GLU A 185 29.23 10.51 -40.02
C GLU A 185 28.56 9.27 -39.41
N THR A 186 29.29 8.15 -39.34
CA THR A 186 28.81 6.93 -38.67
C THR A 186 28.56 7.16 -37.17
N SER A 187 29.45 7.89 -36.49
CA SER A 187 29.27 8.24 -35.07
C SER A 187 28.09 9.19 -34.84
N VAL A 188 27.84 10.14 -35.74
CA VAL A 188 26.66 11.02 -35.68
C VAL A 188 25.38 10.20 -35.85
N GLN A 189 25.31 9.33 -36.86
CA GLN A 189 24.16 8.44 -37.06
C GLN A 189 23.89 7.51 -35.86
N GLN A 190 24.94 6.98 -35.23
CA GLN A 190 24.81 6.17 -34.01
C GLN A 190 24.31 6.99 -32.81
N LEU A 191 24.79 8.23 -32.65
CA LEU A 191 24.31 9.13 -31.62
C LEU A 191 22.85 9.51 -31.83
N GLU A 192 22.44 9.81 -33.06
CA GLU A 192 21.04 10.09 -33.41
C GLU A 192 20.13 8.91 -33.09
N HIS A 193 20.56 7.71 -33.46
CA HIS A 193 19.82 6.49 -33.16
C HIS A 193 19.66 6.28 -31.66
N THR A 194 20.76 6.37 -30.90
CA THR A 194 20.78 6.18 -29.44
C THR A 194 19.94 7.24 -28.72
N GLN A 195 20.03 8.51 -29.13
CA GLN A 195 19.23 9.60 -28.56
C GLN A 195 17.74 9.45 -28.91
N GLY A 196 17.44 9.03 -30.14
CA GLY A 196 16.06 8.76 -30.58
C GLY A 196 15.42 7.58 -29.84
N GLU A 197 16.17 6.52 -29.57
CA GLU A 197 15.71 5.41 -28.72
C GLU A 197 15.49 5.83 -27.27
N ARG A 198 16.43 6.58 -26.68
CA ARG A 198 16.31 7.07 -25.31
C ARG A 198 15.12 8.02 -25.15
N LEU A 199 14.89 8.90 -26.12
CA LEU A 199 13.72 9.78 -26.12
C LEU A 199 12.41 9.00 -26.25
N ARG A 200 12.35 7.98 -27.12
CA ARG A 200 11.18 7.09 -27.23
C ARG A 200 10.91 6.32 -25.95
N TYR A 201 11.96 5.85 -25.28
CA TYR A 201 11.85 5.18 -23.98
C TYR A 201 11.28 6.13 -22.91
N LEU A 202 11.83 7.35 -22.77
CA LEU A 202 11.30 8.34 -21.84
C LEU A 202 9.84 8.72 -22.17
N GLN A 203 9.49 8.85 -23.45
CA GLN A 203 8.11 9.13 -23.86
C GLN A 203 7.16 7.99 -23.51
N ALA A 204 7.59 6.73 -23.67
CA ALA A 204 6.81 5.56 -23.31
C ALA A 204 6.60 5.48 -21.79
N ASP A 205 7.65 5.74 -21.00
CA ASP A 205 7.62 5.73 -19.54
C ASP A 205 6.74 6.85 -18.96
N VAL A 206 6.84 8.06 -19.49
CA VAL A 206 5.94 9.18 -19.14
C VAL A 206 4.50 8.85 -19.53
N SER A 207 4.28 8.25 -20.69
CA SER A 207 2.92 7.86 -21.13
C SER A 207 2.34 6.75 -20.25
N GLN A 208 3.17 5.81 -19.79
CA GLN A 208 2.78 4.76 -18.87
C GLN A 208 2.45 5.32 -17.48
N THR A 209 3.30 6.21 -16.96
CA THR A 209 3.07 6.93 -15.70
C THR A 209 1.76 7.72 -15.78
N LYS A 210 1.48 8.39 -16.90
CA LYS A 210 0.19 9.07 -17.15
C LYS A 210 -1.00 8.10 -17.16
N ARG A 211 -0.86 6.89 -17.71
CA ARG A 211 -1.93 5.88 -17.71
C ARG A 211 -2.23 5.37 -16.30
N LEU A 212 -1.19 5.00 -15.54
CA LEU A 212 -1.30 4.60 -14.14
C LEU A 212 -1.92 5.71 -13.29
N MET A 213 -1.48 6.96 -13.47
CA MET A 213 -2.08 8.12 -12.82
C MET A 213 -3.56 8.29 -13.19
N ARG A 214 -3.95 8.11 -14.46
CA ARG A 214 -5.38 8.13 -14.86
C ARG A 214 -6.18 7.02 -14.19
N GLN A 215 -5.61 5.82 -14.02
CA GLN A 215 -6.31 4.73 -13.35
C GLN A 215 -6.58 5.05 -11.88
N ILE A 216 -5.61 5.66 -11.19
CA ILE A 216 -5.76 6.16 -9.82
C ILE A 216 -6.82 7.28 -9.77
N LEU A 217 -6.74 8.26 -10.70
CA LEU A 217 -7.68 9.39 -10.75
C LEU A 217 -9.12 8.98 -11.15
N ASN A 218 -9.28 7.94 -11.97
CA ASN A 218 -10.60 7.42 -12.33
C ASN A 218 -11.19 6.53 -11.22
N GLN A 219 -10.36 5.91 -10.37
CA GLN A 219 -10.84 5.27 -9.14
C GLN A 219 -11.46 6.30 -8.20
N ASP A 220 -10.88 7.51 -8.09
CA ASP A 220 -11.44 8.60 -7.27
C ASP A 220 -12.75 9.17 -7.83
N GLU A 221 -12.96 9.20 -9.15
CA GLU A 221 -14.22 9.66 -9.78
C GLU A 221 -15.37 8.67 -9.54
N ILE A 222 -15.07 7.37 -9.44
CA ILE A 222 -16.03 6.34 -9.03
C ILE A 222 -16.33 6.48 -7.54
N ILE A 223 -15.32 6.74 -6.70
CA ILE A 223 -15.46 6.92 -5.25
C ILE A 223 -16.25 8.21 -4.93
N LEU A 224 -16.05 9.31 -5.66
CA LEU A 224 -16.74 10.59 -5.44
C LEU A 224 -18.22 10.54 -5.91
N ASN A 225 -18.49 9.92 -7.07
CA ASN A 225 -19.87 9.71 -7.55
C ASN A 225 -20.61 8.63 -6.74
N HIS A 226 -19.89 7.63 -6.19
CA HIS A 226 -20.45 6.71 -5.20
C HIS A 226 -20.64 7.39 -3.85
N ALA A 227 -19.77 8.30 -3.42
CA ALA A 227 -19.95 9.01 -2.15
C ALA A 227 -21.23 9.88 -2.16
N GLU A 228 -21.51 10.61 -3.25
CA GLU A 228 -22.75 11.40 -3.38
C GLU A 228 -24.03 10.54 -3.42
N SER A 229 -23.98 9.32 -3.95
CA SER A 229 -25.13 8.40 -4.02
C SER A 229 -25.24 7.42 -2.84
N THR A 230 -24.14 7.17 -2.12
CA THR A 230 -24.06 6.20 -1.00
C THR A 230 -24.35 6.86 0.35
N ILE A 231 -24.12 8.17 0.50
CA ILE A 231 -24.46 8.94 1.73
C ILE A 231 -25.96 8.89 2.07
N GLU A 232 -26.83 8.55 1.11
CA GLU A 232 -28.28 8.40 1.37
C GLU A 232 -28.76 6.93 1.50
N ARG A 233 -27.97 5.88 1.20
CA ARG A 233 -28.57 4.53 1.04
C ARG A 233 -27.84 3.30 1.56
N HIS A 234 -26.61 3.38 2.08
CA HIS A 234 -26.01 2.21 2.73
C HIS A 234 -25.64 2.54 4.18
N ASN A 235 -26.28 1.82 5.10
CA ASN A 235 -25.65 1.57 6.40
C ASN A 235 -24.28 0.92 6.09
N PRO A 236 -23.18 1.37 6.70
CA PRO A 236 -21.95 0.56 6.69
C PRO A 236 -22.31 -0.87 7.11
N LEU A 237 -21.63 -1.87 6.53
CA LEU A 237 -21.78 -3.27 6.93
C LEU A 237 -21.85 -3.33 8.46
N ASP A 238 -22.85 -4.04 8.99
CA ASP A 238 -22.91 -4.22 10.44
C ASP A 238 -21.68 -5.01 10.90
N GLY A 239 -21.36 -4.94 12.21
CA GLY A 239 -20.14 -5.59 12.73
C GLY A 239 -20.07 -7.08 12.41
N GLN A 240 -21.22 -7.75 12.35
CA GLN A 240 -21.31 -9.17 12.02
C GLN A 240 -20.89 -9.46 10.57
N GLN A 241 -21.35 -8.66 9.61
CA GLN A 241 -20.98 -8.83 8.20
C GLN A 241 -19.48 -8.61 7.94
N ILE A 242 -18.83 -7.73 8.72
CA ILE A 242 -17.38 -7.52 8.66
C ILE A 242 -16.64 -8.72 9.27
N ASP A 243 -17.12 -9.23 10.40
CA ASP A 243 -16.54 -10.40 11.07
C ASP A 243 -16.63 -11.66 10.20
N ASP A 244 -17.76 -11.88 9.53
CA ASP A 244 -17.98 -13.00 8.61
C ASP A 244 -17.07 -12.89 7.37
N PHE A 245 -16.92 -11.68 6.81
CA PHE A 245 -15.96 -11.42 5.73
C PHE A 245 -14.53 -11.70 6.16
N TYR A 246 -14.14 -11.25 7.36
CA TYR A 246 -12.79 -11.45 7.89
C TYR A 246 -12.49 -12.94 8.11
N SER A 247 -13.48 -13.70 8.61
CA SER A 247 -13.36 -15.15 8.76
C SER A 247 -13.11 -15.85 7.41
N ALA A 248 -13.90 -15.52 6.38
CA ALA A 248 -13.69 -16.06 5.04
C ALA A 248 -12.36 -15.61 4.41
N PHE A 249 -11.92 -14.38 4.67
CA PHE A 249 -10.65 -13.84 4.20
C PHE A 249 -9.46 -14.57 4.86
N GLU A 250 -9.48 -14.78 6.17
CA GLU A 250 -8.45 -15.57 6.85
C GLU A 250 -8.37 -17.00 6.29
N ASP A 251 -9.51 -17.64 6.07
CA ASP A 251 -9.53 -19.02 5.58
C ASP A 251 -8.87 -19.15 4.19
N GLU A 252 -9.09 -18.17 3.31
CA GLU A 252 -8.48 -18.13 1.97
C GLU A 252 -6.99 -17.75 2.01
N PHE A 253 -6.61 -16.72 2.77
CA PHE A 253 -5.27 -16.13 2.69
C PHE A 253 -4.28 -16.61 3.75
N ARG A 254 -4.76 -16.96 4.96
CA ARG A 254 -3.93 -17.51 6.04
C ARG A 254 -3.66 -18.99 5.80
N GLY A 255 -4.68 -19.70 5.31
CA GLY A 255 -4.65 -21.11 4.92
C GLY A 255 -5.42 -22.03 5.87
N SER A 256 -5.56 -23.30 5.48
CA SER A 256 -6.29 -24.32 6.24
C SER A 256 -5.80 -24.47 7.69
N ARG A 257 -6.71 -24.84 8.60
CA ARG A 257 -6.43 -25.15 10.02
C ARG A 257 -5.23 -26.09 10.20
N GLU A 258 -5.08 -27.11 9.37
CA GLU A 258 -3.96 -28.07 9.40
C GLU A 258 -2.61 -27.39 9.11
N ALA A 259 -2.58 -26.49 8.13
CA ALA A 259 -1.38 -25.75 7.76
C ALA A 259 -0.96 -24.78 8.87
N ILE A 260 -1.93 -24.10 9.50
CA ILE A 260 -1.68 -23.22 10.65
C ILE A 260 -1.17 -24.02 11.84
N ASN A 261 -1.79 -25.16 12.14
CA ASN A 261 -1.33 -26.06 13.18
C ASN A 261 0.14 -26.50 12.99
N GLN A 262 0.54 -26.83 11.76
CA GLN A 262 1.94 -27.18 11.47
C GLN A 262 2.91 -26.00 11.65
N ARG A 263 2.49 -24.78 11.31
CA ARG A 263 3.31 -23.57 11.52
C ARG A 263 3.49 -23.29 13.01
N LEU A 264 2.41 -23.35 13.79
CA LEU A 264 2.41 -23.07 15.22
C LEU A 264 3.17 -24.12 16.05
N ARG A 265 3.17 -25.39 15.64
CA ARG A 265 3.93 -26.45 16.34
C ARG A 265 5.43 -26.18 16.47
N LYS A 266 5.99 -25.28 15.66
CA LYS A 266 7.39 -24.84 15.76
C LYS A 266 7.71 -24.13 17.08
N TYR A 267 6.69 -23.61 17.78
CA TYR A 267 6.84 -22.95 19.06
C TYR A 267 6.84 -23.91 20.26
N ILE A 268 6.37 -25.15 20.10
CA ILE A 268 6.31 -26.12 21.21
C ILE A 268 7.68 -26.39 21.85
N PRO A 269 8.78 -26.60 21.09
CA PRO A 269 10.10 -26.74 21.70
C PRO A 269 10.50 -25.53 22.55
N LEU A 270 10.15 -24.31 22.14
CA LEU A 270 10.49 -23.09 22.88
C LEU A 270 9.76 -23.00 24.23
N ILE A 271 8.52 -23.48 24.28
CA ILE A 271 7.72 -23.53 25.51
C ILE A 271 8.24 -24.63 26.44
N ALA A 272 8.64 -25.77 25.88
CA ALA A 272 9.27 -26.85 26.62
C ALA A 272 10.62 -26.39 27.23
N ASP A 273 11.43 -25.65 26.46
CA ASP A 273 12.72 -25.10 26.91
C ASP A 273 12.56 -24.05 28.02
N ALA A 274 11.44 -23.33 28.05
CA ALA A 274 11.09 -22.43 29.15
C ALA A 274 10.79 -23.17 30.47
N ASN A 275 10.72 -24.51 30.44
CA ASN A 275 10.55 -25.41 31.59
C ASN A 275 9.36 -25.01 32.49
N LEU A 276 8.25 -24.62 31.85
CA LEU A 276 7.03 -24.23 32.55
C LEU A 276 6.42 -25.44 33.28
N PRO A 277 5.90 -25.28 34.52
CA PRO A 277 5.18 -26.33 35.21
C PRO A 277 3.96 -26.84 34.40
N PRO A 278 3.60 -28.13 34.51
CA PRO A 278 2.31 -28.61 34.01
C PRO A 278 1.15 -27.80 34.60
N LEU A 279 0.08 -27.59 33.83
CA LEU A 279 -1.05 -26.72 34.19
C LEU A 279 -0.70 -25.23 34.35
N SER A 280 0.40 -24.78 33.74
CA SER A 280 0.69 -23.35 33.60
C SER A 280 -0.41 -22.65 32.80
N LYS A 281 -0.79 -21.45 33.26
CA LYS A 281 -1.82 -20.63 32.61
C LYS A 281 -1.22 -19.85 31.46
N ILE A 282 -1.62 -20.18 30.24
CA ILE A 282 -1.18 -19.51 29.02
C ILE A 282 -2.36 -18.73 28.43
N LEU A 283 -2.15 -17.43 28.25
CA LEU A 283 -3.13 -16.52 27.67
C LEU A 283 -2.76 -16.20 26.23
N ASP A 284 -3.65 -16.47 25.28
CA ASP A 284 -3.46 -16.13 23.87
C ASP A 284 -4.30 -14.91 23.49
N LEU A 285 -3.64 -13.85 23.05
CA LEU A 285 -4.27 -12.59 22.66
C LEU A 285 -4.49 -12.59 21.14
N GLY A 286 -5.76 -12.46 20.71
CA GLY A 286 -6.13 -12.60 19.30
C GLY A 286 -6.13 -14.06 18.87
N CYS A 287 -6.83 -14.91 19.63
CA CYS A 287 -6.75 -16.36 19.45
C CYS A 287 -7.40 -16.87 18.16
N GLY A 288 -8.21 -16.05 17.47
CA GLY A 288 -8.87 -16.41 16.22
C GLY A 288 -9.62 -17.73 16.32
N ARG A 289 -9.35 -18.65 15.37
CA ARG A 289 -9.97 -20.00 15.31
C ARG A 289 -9.47 -20.99 16.37
N GLY A 290 -8.54 -20.57 17.23
CA GLY A 290 -8.11 -21.30 18.42
C GLY A 290 -7.13 -22.45 18.17
N GLU A 291 -6.51 -22.54 16.99
CA GLU A 291 -5.54 -23.62 16.67
C GLU A 291 -4.41 -23.69 17.70
N TRP A 292 -3.94 -22.54 18.16
CA TRP A 292 -2.89 -22.49 19.17
C TRP A 292 -3.34 -23.06 20.52
N LEU A 293 -4.57 -22.75 20.93
CA LEU A 293 -5.18 -23.26 22.15
C LEU A 293 -5.34 -24.79 22.09
N GLU A 294 -5.72 -25.33 20.93
CA GLU A 294 -5.81 -26.78 20.71
C GLU A 294 -4.46 -27.47 20.93
N ILE A 295 -3.40 -26.91 20.35
CA ILE A 295 -2.04 -27.46 20.48
C ILE A 295 -1.63 -27.43 21.96
N LEU A 296 -1.76 -26.28 22.63
CA LEU A 296 -1.34 -26.14 24.03
C LEU A 296 -2.13 -27.02 24.99
N ASN A 297 -3.45 -27.15 24.79
CA ASN A 297 -4.28 -28.06 25.60
C ASN A 297 -3.85 -29.52 25.40
N ALA A 298 -3.47 -29.92 24.18
CA ALA A 298 -2.96 -31.26 23.90
C ALA A 298 -1.60 -31.54 24.57
N GLU A 299 -0.79 -30.50 24.81
CA GLU A 299 0.46 -30.57 25.57
C GLU A 299 0.24 -30.47 27.10
N GLY A 300 -1.01 -30.31 27.56
CA GLY A 300 -1.39 -30.33 28.98
C GLY A 300 -1.32 -28.98 29.71
N TYR A 301 -1.32 -27.87 28.97
CA TYR A 301 -1.39 -26.52 29.53
C TYR A 301 -2.84 -26.07 29.77
N GLU A 302 -3.04 -25.13 30.70
CA GLU A 302 -4.34 -24.47 30.90
C GLU A 302 -4.36 -23.21 30.04
N THR A 303 -5.19 -23.18 29.00
CA THR A 303 -5.23 -22.03 28.08
C THR A 303 -6.49 -21.18 28.22
N ILE A 304 -6.33 -19.88 27.96
CA ILE A 304 -7.43 -18.93 27.75
C ILE A 304 -7.15 -18.18 26.44
N GLY A 305 -8.12 -18.17 25.52
CA GLY A 305 -8.06 -17.35 24.31
C GLY A 305 -8.92 -16.10 24.41
N ILE A 306 -8.40 -14.97 23.93
CA ILE A 306 -9.11 -13.70 23.87
C ILE A 306 -9.25 -13.26 22.43
N ASP A 307 -10.45 -12.90 22.00
CA ASP A 307 -10.71 -12.32 20.67
C ASP A 307 -11.93 -11.38 20.71
N LEU A 308 -12.13 -10.60 19.66
CA LEU A 308 -13.30 -9.75 19.47
C LEU A 308 -14.29 -10.32 18.44
N ASN A 309 -13.85 -11.23 17.56
CA ASN A 309 -14.68 -11.78 16.49
C ASN A 309 -15.60 -12.88 17.01
N ASP A 310 -16.92 -12.65 16.97
CA ASP A 310 -17.92 -13.60 17.46
C ASP A 310 -17.89 -14.94 16.72
N ALA A 311 -17.77 -14.91 15.40
CA ALA A 311 -17.81 -16.11 14.56
C ALA A 311 -16.63 -17.05 14.87
N MET A 312 -15.45 -16.50 15.16
CA MET A 312 -14.29 -17.28 15.56
C MET A 312 -14.43 -17.88 16.97
N LEU A 313 -14.96 -17.09 17.90
CA LEU A 313 -15.17 -17.53 19.28
C LEU A 313 -16.24 -18.62 19.38
N GLU A 314 -17.30 -18.55 18.58
CA GLU A 314 -18.32 -19.61 18.50
C GLU A 314 -17.70 -20.94 18.05
N GLN A 315 -16.80 -20.92 17.06
CA GLN A 315 -16.07 -22.11 16.61
C GLN A 315 -15.17 -22.67 17.72
N CYS A 316 -14.44 -21.80 18.43
CA CYS A 316 -13.61 -22.20 19.56
C CYS A 316 -14.43 -22.84 20.69
N GLN A 317 -15.57 -22.25 21.04
CA GLN A 317 -16.48 -22.78 22.05
C GLN A 317 -17.06 -24.13 21.63
N ALA A 318 -17.43 -24.29 20.36
CA ALA A 318 -17.90 -25.56 19.80
C ALA A 318 -16.82 -26.66 19.86
N ALA A 319 -15.54 -26.29 19.75
CA ALA A 319 -14.39 -27.18 19.94
C ALA A 319 -14.05 -27.44 21.43
N GLY A 320 -14.79 -26.87 22.38
CA GLY A 320 -14.56 -27.02 23.82
C GLY A 320 -13.39 -26.20 24.35
N LEU A 321 -12.94 -25.18 23.62
CA LEU A 321 -11.86 -24.30 24.04
C LEU A 321 -12.37 -23.22 25.00
N ASN A 322 -11.52 -22.85 25.96
CA ASN A 322 -11.81 -21.80 26.91
C ASN A 322 -11.46 -20.43 26.30
N VAL A 323 -12.47 -19.71 25.82
CA VAL A 323 -12.30 -18.42 25.15
C VAL A 323 -13.25 -17.35 25.70
N VAL A 324 -12.81 -16.08 25.64
CA VAL A 324 -13.57 -14.94 26.15
C VAL A 324 -13.60 -13.82 25.12
N LYS A 325 -14.81 -13.28 24.86
CA LYS A 325 -14.98 -12.10 24.03
C LYS A 325 -14.71 -10.83 24.83
N VAL A 326 -13.56 -10.20 24.61
CA VAL A 326 -13.16 -8.98 25.32
C VAL A 326 -11.96 -8.34 24.61
N ASP A 327 -11.79 -7.02 24.75
CA ASP A 327 -10.58 -6.36 24.30
C ASP A 327 -9.36 -6.88 25.07
N ALA A 328 -8.27 -7.20 24.36
CA ALA A 328 -7.09 -7.79 24.95
C ALA A 328 -6.47 -6.91 26.05
N LEU A 329 -6.42 -5.59 25.85
CA LEU A 329 -5.86 -4.67 26.85
C LEU A 329 -6.80 -4.51 28.05
N GLU A 330 -8.12 -4.47 27.83
CA GLU A 330 -9.11 -4.47 28.91
C GLU A 330 -8.98 -5.72 29.78
N TYR A 331 -8.84 -6.90 29.16
CA TYR A 331 -8.69 -8.15 29.89
C TYR A 331 -7.41 -8.17 30.73
N LEU A 332 -6.27 -7.78 30.15
CA LEU A 332 -5.00 -7.72 30.90
C LEU A 332 -5.09 -6.78 32.11
N LYS A 333 -5.74 -5.61 31.96
CA LYS A 333 -5.93 -4.65 33.07
C LYS A 333 -6.78 -5.22 34.22
N ALA A 334 -7.69 -6.14 33.92
CA ALA A 334 -8.54 -6.77 34.93
C ALA A 334 -7.81 -7.91 35.68
N LEU A 335 -6.70 -8.43 35.13
CA LEU A 335 -5.96 -9.52 35.76
C LEU A 335 -5.04 -9.03 36.89
N PRO A 336 -4.86 -9.82 37.96
CA PRO A 336 -3.88 -9.53 39.01
C PRO A 336 -2.43 -9.58 38.49
N ASP A 337 -1.54 -8.90 39.20
CA ASP A 337 -0.09 -9.00 38.97
C ASP A 337 0.38 -10.46 39.12
N ASN A 338 1.33 -10.88 38.28
CA ASN A 338 1.96 -12.21 38.34
C ASN A 338 0.95 -13.39 38.35
N SER A 339 -0.16 -13.27 37.63
CA SER A 339 -1.24 -14.26 37.59
C SER A 339 -1.19 -15.19 36.37
N ILE A 340 -0.40 -14.84 35.34
CA ILE A 340 -0.27 -15.57 34.08
C ILE A 340 1.14 -16.11 33.93
N THR A 341 1.28 -17.34 33.42
CA THR A 341 2.60 -17.93 33.19
C THR A 341 3.21 -17.48 31.88
N ALA A 342 2.43 -17.48 30.80
CA ALA A 342 2.88 -16.99 29.51
C ALA A 342 1.76 -16.27 28.76
N ILE A 343 2.14 -15.27 27.98
CA ILE A 343 1.24 -14.61 27.03
C ILE A 343 1.75 -14.86 25.62
N THR A 344 0.87 -15.34 24.74
CA THR A 344 1.14 -15.48 23.31
C THR A 344 0.25 -14.54 22.50
N GLY A 345 0.68 -14.20 21.30
CA GLY A 345 -0.15 -13.48 20.34
C GLY A 345 0.40 -13.63 18.93
N PHE A 346 -0.39 -14.24 18.06
CA PHE A 346 0.01 -14.53 16.69
C PHE A 346 -0.78 -13.64 15.74
N HIS A 347 -0.08 -12.79 14.99
CA HIS A 347 -0.71 -11.85 14.06
C HIS A 347 -1.72 -10.89 14.73
N ILE A 348 -1.40 -10.40 15.92
CA ILE A 348 -2.22 -9.41 16.64
C ILE A 348 -1.58 -8.02 16.65
N VAL A 349 -0.27 -7.94 16.83
CA VAL A 349 0.42 -6.67 17.14
C VAL A 349 0.38 -5.68 15.97
N GLU A 350 0.29 -6.17 14.74
CA GLU A 350 0.17 -5.38 13.51
C GLU A 350 -1.21 -4.70 13.32
N HIS A 351 -2.24 -5.17 14.06
CA HIS A 351 -3.58 -4.59 14.06
C HIS A 351 -3.75 -3.51 15.13
N LEU A 352 -2.82 -3.40 16.08
CA LEU A 352 -2.94 -2.51 17.23
C LEU A 352 -2.41 -1.10 16.93
N PRO A 353 -3.11 -0.03 17.35
CA PRO A 353 -2.51 1.29 17.45
C PRO A 353 -1.26 1.25 18.33
N PHE A 354 -0.23 2.04 17.99
CA PHE A 354 1.06 1.97 18.67
C PHE A 354 0.94 2.25 20.18
N GLU A 355 0.13 3.23 20.57
CA GLU A 355 -0.17 3.56 21.97
C GLU A 355 -0.84 2.40 22.74
N ILE A 356 -1.67 1.62 22.06
CA ILE A 356 -2.30 0.43 22.62
C ILE A 356 -1.28 -0.70 22.75
N LEU A 357 -0.43 -0.91 21.74
CA LEU A 357 0.65 -1.90 21.78
C LEU A 357 1.62 -1.63 22.95
N VAL A 358 2.01 -0.37 23.17
CA VAL A 358 2.84 0.02 24.32
C VAL A 358 2.15 -0.31 25.64
N SER A 359 0.87 0.02 25.76
CA SER A 359 0.07 -0.27 26.96
C SER A 359 -0.08 -1.78 27.19
N LEU A 360 -0.32 -2.54 26.12
CA LEU A 360 -0.47 -3.99 26.16
C LEU A 360 0.82 -4.66 26.61
N MET A 361 1.98 -4.23 26.11
CA MET A 361 3.27 -4.78 26.54
C MET A 361 3.59 -4.47 28.01
N SER A 362 3.20 -3.28 28.50
CA SER A 362 3.32 -2.92 29.92
C SER A 362 2.42 -3.78 30.82
N GLU A 363 1.17 -3.98 30.43
CA GLU A 363 0.24 -4.82 31.19
C GLU A 363 0.62 -6.30 31.11
N ALA A 364 1.11 -6.77 29.96
CA ALA A 364 1.68 -8.10 29.80
C ALA A 364 2.82 -8.35 30.79
N PHE A 365 3.76 -7.40 30.93
CA PHE A 365 4.82 -7.50 31.93
C PHE A 365 4.28 -7.56 33.37
N ARG A 366 3.27 -6.75 33.71
CA ARG A 366 2.66 -6.73 35.05
C ARG A 366 2.03 -8.08 35.41
N VAL A 367 1.25 -8.66 34.50
CA VAL A 367 0.47 -9.88 34.78
C VAL A 367 1.26 -11.17 34.62
N VAL A 368 2.31 -11.20 33.79
CA VAL A 368 3.19 -12.37 33.67
C VAL A 368 3.96 -12.54 34.99
N GLN A 369 4.04 -13.76 35.50
CA GLN A 369 4.79 -14.07 36.72
C GLN A 369 6.32 -14.08 36.48
N PRO A 370 7.15 -13.91 37.51
CA PRO A 370 8.59 -14.18 37.41
C PRO A 370 8.87 -15.59 36.88
N GLY A 371 9.82 -15.71 35.96
CA GLY A 371 10.10 -16.94 35.21
C GLY A 371 9.14 -17.23 34.06
N GLY A 372 8.10 -16.41 33.88
CA GLY A 372 7.18 -16.48 32.74
C GLY A 372 7.71 -15.76 31.49
N PHE A 373 6.96 -15.80 30.39
CA PHE A 373 7.37 -15.16 29.13
C PHE A 373 6.23 -14.54 28.33
N VAL A 374 6.61 -13.71 27.36
CA VAL A 374 5.74 -13.28 26.26
C VAL A 374 6.30 -13.78 24.93
N LEU A 375 5.42 -14.08 23.97
CA LEU A 375 5.77 -14.48 22.61
C LEU A 375 4.79 -13.85 21.61
N PHE A 376 5.28 -12.97 20.75
CA PHE A 376 4.46 -12.32 19.72
C PHE A 376 5.02 -12.58 18.33
N GLU A 377 4.21 -13.13 17.42
CA GLU A 377 4.53 -13.32 15.99
C GLU A 377 3.83 -12.26 15.14
N THR A 378 4.52 -11.75 14.11
CA THR A 378 3.98 -10.77 13.17
C THR A 378 4.75 -10.83 11.83
N PRO A 379 4.16 -10.37 10.71
CA PRO A 379 4.82 -10.37 9.41
C PRO A 379 6.14 -9.60 9.43
N ASN A 380 7.15 -10.15 8.75
CA ASN A 380 8.50 -9.61 8.73
C ASN A 380 8.68 -8.55 7.62
N PRO A 381 8.76 -7.24 7.97
CA PRO A 381 8.96 -6.20 6.97
C PRO A 381 10.36 -6.18 6.35
N ARG A 382 11.34 -6.94 6.90
CA ARG A 382 12.64 -7.11 6.24
C ARG A 382 12.53 -7.93 4.97
N ASN A 383 11.52 -8.80 4.87
CA ASN A 383 11.19 -9.42 3.60
C ASN A 383 10.49 -8.38 2.72
N VAL A 384 11.13 -8.01 1.60
CA VAL A 384 10.68 -6.94 0.70
C VAL A 384 9.27 -7.23 0.17
N LEU A 385 8.95 -8.47 -0.16
CA LEU A 385 7.62 -8.82 -0.67
C LEU A 385 6.56 -8.71 0.42
N VAL A 386 6.90 -9.05 1.66
CA VAL A 386 6.01 -8.88 2.81
C VAL A 386 5.78 -7.40 3.07
N GLY A 387 6.86 -6.65 3.32
CA GLY A 387 6.77 -5.23 3.69
C GLY A 387 6.25 -4.29 2.59
N SER A 388 6.27 -4.69 1.32
CA SER A 388 5.79 -3.86 0.20
C SER A 388 4.46 -4.31 -0.41
N PHE A 389 4.02 -5.55 -0.17
CA PHE A 389 2.84 -6.11 -0.82
C PHE A 389 1.98 -6.97 0.11
N SER A 390 2.47 -8.15 0.54
CA SER A 390 1.57 -9.11 1.20
C SER A 390 1.08 -8.63 2.57
N PHE A 391 1.83 -7.77 3.25
CA PHE A 391 1.36 -7.09 4.46
C PHE A 391 0.09 -6.26 4.21
N TYR A 392 -0.05 -5.62 3.05
CA TYR A 392 -1.20 -4.77 2.75
C TYR A 392 -2.36 -5.51 2.10
N LEU A 393 -2.28 -6.84 1.95
CA LEU A 393 -3.41 -7.64 1.51
C LEU A 393 -4.52 -7.68 2.55
N ASP A 394 -4.16 -7.69 3.84
CA ASP A 394 -5.11 -7.49 4.93
C ASP A 394 -5.31 -5.96 5.13
N PRO A 395 -6.50 -5.42 4.83
CA PRO A 395 -6.77 -3.99 4.96
C PRO A 395 -6.88 -3.51 6.42
N THR A 396 -6.92 -4.42 7.38
CA THR A 396 -7.00 -4.11 8.82
C THR A 396 -5.61 -3.91 9.44
N HIS A 397 -4.55 -4.38 8.78
CA HIS A 397 -3.18 -4.10 9.19
C HIS A 397 -2.90 -2.59 9.21
N ARG A 398 -2.20 -2.13 10.26
CA ARG A 398 -1.92 -0.70 10.43
C ARG A 398 -0.58 -0.32 9.85
N ASN A 399 0.51 -0.90 10.37
CA ASN A 399 1.87 -0.60 9.95
C ASN A 399 2.74 -1.84 10.10
N PRO A 400 3.66 -2.11 9.15
CA PRO A 400 4.66 -3.15 9.36
C PRO A 400 5.54 -2.79 10.56
N ILE A 401 5.79 -3.75 11.45
CA ILE A 401 6.58 -3.53 12.67
C ILE A 401 7.99 -4.05 12.44
N PRO A 402 9.04 -3.18 12.44
CA PRO A 402 10.40 -3.67 12.37
C PRO A 402 10.75 -4.53 13.59
N PRO A 403 11.46 -5.65 13.43
CA PRO A 403 11.84 -6.53 14.53
C PRO A 403 12.58 -5.82 15.67
N GLU A 404 13.36 -4.80 15.35
CA GLU A 404 14.10 -3.98 16.31
C GLU A 404 13.16 -3.17 17.22
N VAL A 405 12.03 -2.70 16.69
CA VAL A 405 11.04 -1.92 17.43
C VAL A 405 10.32 -2.84 18.42
N LEU A 406 9.86 -4.00 17.98
CA LEU A 406 9.18 -4.94 18.85
C LEU A 406 10.12 -5.47 19.94
N GLN A 407 11.36 -5.85 19.59
CA GLN A 407 12.37 -6.24 20.58
C GLN A 407 12.69 -5.13 21.58
N PHE A 408 12.82 -3.88 21.11
CA PHE A 408 13.05 -2.74 21.99
C PHE A 408 11.87 -2.53 22.94
N LEU A 409 10.64 -2.60 22.44
CA LEU A 409 9.44 -2.43 23.26
C LEU A 409 9.32 -3.53 24.33
N THR A 410 9.60 -4.78 23.96
CA THR A 410 9.63 -5.91 24.91
C THR A 410 10.65 -5.66 26.02
N ARG A 411 11.88 -5.23 25.69
CA ARG A 411 12.90 -4.86 26.70
C ARG A 411 12.48 -3.66 27.54
N TYR A 412 11.95 -2.63 26.89
CA TYR A 412 11.52 -1.39 27.53
C TYR A 412 10.42 -1.63 28.57
N SER A 413 9.55 -2.62 28.32
CA SER A 413 8.47 -3.00 29.24
C SER A 413 8.96 -3.78 30.46
N GLY A 414 10.22 -4.23 30.47
CA GLY A 414 10.86 -4.90 31.61
C GLY A 414 11.27 -6.35 31.36
N PHE A 415 10.95 -6.93 30.21
CA PHE A 415 11.38 -8.29 29.89
C PHE A 415 12.87 -8.37 29.59
N GLU A 416 13.48 -9.47 30.01
CA GLU A 416 14.87 -9.84 29.79
C GLU A 416 15.00 -10.92 28.70
N GLN A 417 16.24 -11.21 28.30
CA GLN A 417 16.56 -12.26 27.32
C GLN A 417 15.72 -12.20 26.03
N VAL A 418 15.49 -10.98 25.53
CA VAL A 418 14.62 -10.75 24.37
C VAL A 418 15.29 -11.25 23.10
N THR A 419 14.67 -12.25 22.45
CA THR A 419 15.22 -12.93 21.27
C THR A 419 14.25 -12.87 20.08
N PRO A 420 14.73 -12.53 18.87
CA PRO A 420 13.95 -12.69 17.65
C PRO A 420 14.05 -14.13 17.13
N ILE A 421 12.92 -14.67 16.71
CA ILE A 421 12.80 -16.01 16.13
C ILE A 421 12.27 -15.83 14.71
N TRP A 422 13.01 -16.30 13.71
CA TRP A 422 12.62 -16.17 12.31
C TRP A 422 11.85 -17.41 11.87
N VAL A 423 10.63 -17.23 11.36
CA VAL A 423 9.73 -18.35 11.05
C VAL A 423 9.09 -18.19 9.67
N ASN A 424 8.41 -19.24 9.23
CA ASN A 424 7.65 -19.29 7.97
C ASN A 424 8.47 -18.79 6.76
N PRO A 425 9.55 -19.50 6.38
CA PRO A 425 10.32 -19.15 5.18
C PRO A 425 9.44 -19.20 3.93
N SER A 426 9.75 -18.36 2.95
CA SER A 426 9.05 -18.37 1.67
C SER A 426 9.21 -19.71 0.96
N ASP A 427 8.11 -20.25 0.44
CA ASP A 427 8.10 -21.47 -0.38
C ASP A 427 8.60 -21.22 -1.83
N ARG A 428 8.94 -19.97 -2.15
CA ARG A 428 9.42 -19.60 -3.50
C ARG A 428 10.81 -20.20 -3.76
N PRO A 429 11.07 -20.69 -4.98
CA PRO A 429 12.36 -21.25 -5.33
C PRO A 429 13.44 -20.19 -5.23
N LYS A 430 14.49 -20.48 -4.45
CA LYS A 430 15.64 -19.60 -4.27
C LYS A 430 16.49 -19.53 -5.53
N VAL A 431 17.13 -18.39 -5.76
CA VAL A 431 18.17 -18.23 -6.79
C VAL A 431 19.34 -19.15 -6.44
N VAL A 432 19.70 -20.08 -7.32
CA VAL A 432 20.67 -21.17 -7.08
C VAL A 432 22.13 -20.74 -7.32
N GLU A 433 22.34 -19.49 -7.73
CA GLU A 433 23.68 -18.94 -7.96
C GLU A 433 24.44 -18.71 -6.64
N ASP A 434 25.70 -19.15 -6.56
CA ASP A 434 26.58 -18.91 -5.40
C ASP A 434 27.30 -17.56 -5.50
N SER A 435 26.52 -16.49 -5.59
CA SER A 435 27.03 -15.11 -5.52
C SER A 435 26.49 -14.40 -4.28
N GLU A 436 27.22 -13.40 -3.79
CA GLU A 436 26.74 -12.61 -2.65
C GLU A 436 25.45 -11.84 -2.98
N LEU A 437 25.28 -11.45 -4.25
CA LEU A 437 24.04 -10.85 -4.72
C LEU A 437 22.87 -11.83 -4.62
N ALA A 438 23.04 -13.06 -5.09
CA ALA A 438 21.99 -14.09 -5.00
C ALA A 438 21.66 -14.43 -3.54
N LYS A 439 22.65 -14.49 -2.65
CA LYS A 439 22.44 -14.70 -1.21
C LYS A 439 21.60 -13.56 -0.60
N ARG A 440 21.98 -12.31 -0.83
CA ARG A 440 21.23 -11.13 -0.35
C ARG A 440 19.82 -11.06 -0.93
N PHE A 441 19.67 -11.38 -2.22
CA PHE A 441 18.36 -11.42 -2.87
C PHE A 441 17.46 -12.49 -2.23
N ASN A 442 17.99 -13.71 -2.05
CA ASN A 442 17.25 -14.79 -1.40
C ASN A 442 16.88 -14.44 0.04
N GLU A 443 17.76 -13.78 0.79
CA GLU A 443 17.48 -13.35 2.16
C GLU A 443 16.37 -12.30 2.22
N LEU A 444 16.42 -11.29 1.34
CA LEU A 444 15.48 -10.16 1.34
C LEU A 444 14.14 -10.47 0.68
N PHE A 445 14.08 -11.35 -0.32
CA PHE A 445 12.84 -11.64 -1.07
C PHE A 445 12.25 -13.01 -0.73
N TYR A 446 13.09 -14.02 -0.51
CA TYR A 446 12.69 -15.42 -0.30
C TYR A 446 13.11 -15.95 1.09
N GLY A 447 13.36 -15.03 2.02
CA GLY A 447 13.70 -15.33 3.40
C GLY A 447 12.47 -15.66 4.23
N PHE A 448 12.60 -15.46 5.54
CA PHE A 448 11.51 -15.62 6.51
C PHE A 448 10.42 -14.56 6.29
N MET A 449 9.18 -15.00 6.13
CA MET A 449 8.04 -14.13 5.90
C MET A 449 7.49 -13.54 7.19
N ASP A 450 7.71 -14.22 8.32
CA ASP A 450 7.28 -13.78 9.64
C ASP A 450 8.45 -13.82 10.62
N TYR A 451 8.32 -13.09 11.72
CA TYR A 451 9.20 -13.19 12.86
C TYR A 451 8.40 -13.17 14.14
N ALA A 452 8.92 -13.81 15.17
CA ALA A 452 8.41 -13.71 16.52
C ALA A 452 9.44 -13.10 17.47
N VAL A 453 8.96 -12.49 18.55
CA VAL A 453 9.79 -11.97 19.64
C VAL A 453 9.37 -12.64 20.92
N MET A 454 10.33 -13.32 21.57
CA MET A 454 10.16 -13.89 22.90
C MET A 454 10.89 -13.04 23.93
N GLY A 455 10.29 -12.80 25.09
CA GLY A 455 10.91 -12.12 26.23
C GLY A 455 10.56 -12.80 27.55
N LEU A 456 11.57 -13.01 28.40
CA LEU A 456 11.44 -13.68 29.70
C LEU A 456 11.32 -12.65 30.82
N LYS A 457 10.49 -12.91 31.84
CA LYS A 457 10.43 -12.08 33.05
C LYS A 457 11.37 -12.67 34.10
N GLY A 458 12.32 -11.86 34.58
CA GLY A 458 13.29 -12.23 35.61
C GLY A 458 12.68 -12.50 36.98
#